data_AF-A0A5R2NIF3-F1
#
_entry.id   AF-A0A5R2NIF3-F1
#
_cell.length_a   1.000
_cell.length_b   1.000
_cell.length_c   1.000
_cell.angle_alpha   90.00
_cell.angle_beta   90.00
_cell.angle_gamma   90.00
#
_symmetry.space_group_name_H-M   'P 1'
#
loop_
_entity.id
_entity.type
_entity.pdbx_description
1 polymer ?
#
loop_
_entity_poly.entity_id
_entity_poly.type
_entity_poly.pdbx_seq_one_letter_code
_entity_poly.pdbx_strand_id
1 'polypeptide(L)'
;MKRAEGNFLMAFKTRKFYASQLFKPATIAKAIDEAATQGHRHYRVVQDLPFDLSETAAAQELEIWLDSEQFHYIWRPTLIEQDPLRIATVTEYPELEISW
;
A
#
# COMPACT_ATOMS: atom_id res chain seq x y z
N MET A 1 16.85 -26.85 7.42
CA MET A 1 15.82 -25.81 7.24
C MET A 1 14.67 -26.45 6.45
N LYS A 2 13.44 -26.46 6.98
CA LYS A 2 12.31 -27.06 6.24
C LYS A 2 11.98 -26.14 5.05
N ARG A 3 11.69 -26.70 3.87
CA ARG A 3 11.42 -25.90 2.65
C ARG A 3 10.35 -24.82 2.84
N ALA A 4 9.36 -25.09 3.70
CA ALA A 4 8.30 -24.14 4.06
C ALA A 4 8.83 -22.87 4.77
N GLU A 5 9.81 -23.00 5.67
CA GLU A 5 10.41 -21.86 6.39
C GLU A 5 11.22 -20.97 5.44
N GLY A 6 11.96 -21.59 4.52
CA GLY A 6 12.72 -20.87 3.48
C GLY A 6 11.81 -20.08 2.53
N ASN A 7 10.71 -20.69 2.09
CA ASN A 7 9.73 -20.04 1.22
C ASN A 7 9.01 -18.87 1.93
N PHE A 8 8.65 -19.04 3.20
CA PHE A 8 8.05 -17.98 4.01
C PHE A 8 8.99 -16.76 4.15
N LEU A 9 10.25 -17.00 4.49
CA LEU A 9 11.26 -15.95 4.61
C LEU A 9 11.49 -15.19 3.30
N MET A 10 11.50 -15.90 2.16
CA MET A 10 11.61 -15.26 0.85
C MET A 10 10.39 -14.38 0.54
N ALA A 11 9.17 -14.91 0.71
CA ALA A 11 7.94 -14.15 0.48
C ALA A 11 7.88 -12.90 1.38
N PHE A 12 8.27 -13.02 2.65
CA PHE A 12 8.32 -11.90 3.58
C PHE A 12 9.33 -10.82 3.16
N LYS A 13 10.53 -11.22 2.71
CA LYS A 13 11.54 -10.27 2.18
C LYS A 13 11.03 -9.55 0.94
N THR A 14 10.39 -10.27 0.02
CA THR A 14 9.82 -9.67 -1.19
C THR A 14 8.71 -8.68 -0.86
N ARG A 15 7.82 -8.99 0.08
CA ARG A 15 6.77 -8.04 0.54
C ARG A 15 7.37 -6.78 1.18
N LYS A 16 8.39 -6.93 2.02
CA LYS A 16 9.10 -5.79 2.60
C LYS A 16 9.76 -4.90 1.55
N PHE A 17 10.41 -5.52 0.57
CA PHE A 17 11.02 -4.78 -0.53
C PHE A 17 9.98 -4.07 -1.39
N TYR A 18 8.86 -4.74 -1.68
CA TYR A 18 7.75 -4.14 -2.42
C TYR A 18 7.18 -2.91 -1.68
N ALA A 19 6.89 -3.05 -0.39
CA ALA A 19 6.43 -1.93 0.45
C ALA A 19 7.43 -0.77 0.47
N SER A 20 8.74 -1.04 0.53
CA SER A 20 9.76 0.01 0.53
C SER A 20 9.93 0.71 -0.81
N GLN A 21 9.46 0.15 -1.92
CA GLN A 21 9.35 0.88 -3.18
C GLN A 21 8.09 1.73 -3.24
N LEU A 22 6.98 1.19 -2.73
CA LEU A 22 5.66 1.80 -2.85
C LEU A 22 5.49 3.02 -1.92
N PHE A 23 5.93 2.91 -0.67
CA PHE A 23 5.68 3.93 0.37
C PHE A 23 6.84 4.93 0.55
N LYS A 24 7.62 5.20 -0.50
CA LYS A 24 8.71 6.18 -0.42
C LYS A 24 8.16 7.60 -0.31
N PRO A 25 8.44 8.36 0.76
CA PRO A 25 7.87 9.70 0.94
C PRO A 25 8.12 10.64 -0.24
N ALA A 26 9.34 10.62 -0.82
CA ALA A 26 9.66 11.45 -1.99
C ALA A 26 8.82 11.10 -3.24
N THR A 27 8.44 9.83 -3.41
CA THR A 27 7.60 9.39 -4.53
C THR A 27 6.14 9.77 -4.27
N ILE A 28 5.67 9.61 -3.03
CA ILE A 28 4.33 9.98 -2.61
C ILE A 28 4.11 11.50 -2.69
N ALA A 29 5.04 12.31 -2.20
CA ALA A 29 4.99 13.77 -2.30
C ALA A 29 4.84 14.22 -3.75
N LYS A 30 5.66 13.67 -4.65
CA LYS A 30 5.56 13.96 -6.09
C LYS A 30 4.19 13.58 -6.66
N ALA A 31 3.65 12.43 -6.29
CA ALA A 31 2.34 12.00 -6.76
C ALA A 31 1.19 12.88 -6.22
N ILE A 32 1.30 13.35 -4.98
CA ILE A 32 0.37 14.32 -4.38
C ILE A 32 0.45 15.65 -5.15
N ASP A 33 1.64 16.18 -5.42
CA ASP A 33 1.81 17.44 -6.17
C ASP A 33 1.21 17.34 -7.58
N GLU A 34 1.45 16.23 -8.27
CA GLU A 34 0.87 15.95 -9.59
C GLU A 34 -0.66 15.88 -9.54
N ALA A 35 -1.22 15.18 -8.55
CA ALA A 35 -2.66 15.05 -8.36
C ALA A 35 -3.31 16.40 -7.98
N ALA A 36 -2.67 17.18 -7.11
CA ALA A 36 -3.11 18.52 -6.71
C ALA A 36 -3.08 19.49 -7.91
N THR A 37 -2.06 19.40 -8.77
CA THR A 37 -1.98 20.19 -10.01
C THR A 37 -3.13 19.87 -10.97
N GLN A 38 -3.64 18.65 -10.94
CA GLN A 38 -4.81 18.22 -11.71
C GLN A 38 -6.16 18.59 -11.05
N GLY A 39 -6.12 19.22 -9.86
CA GLY A 39 -7.31 19.63 -9.11
C GLY A 39 -7.93 18.53 -8.24
N HIS A 40 -7.22 17.42 -8.03
CA HIS A 40 -7.64 16.40 -7.07
C HIS A 40 -7.43 16.88 -5.63
N ARG A 41 -8.17 16.27 -4.70
CA ARG A 41 -8.07 16.50 -3.24
C ARG A 41 -7.59 15.28 -2.46
N HIS A 42 -7.36 14.19 -3.18
CA HIS A 42 -6.87 12.95 -2.62
C HIS A 42 -6.04 12.21 -3.65
N TYR A 43 -5.15 11.36 -3.15
CA TYR A 43 -4.33 10.44 -3.90
C TYR A 43 -4.40 9.07 -3.24
N ARG A 44 -4.62 8.03 -4.04
CA ARG A 44 -4.71 6.65 -3.57
C ARG A 44 -3.46 5.89 -4.03
N VAL A 45 -2.77 5.29 -3.08
CA VAL A 45 -1.61 4.44 -3.32
C VAL A 45 -2.12 3.06 -3.74
N VAL A 46 -2.27 2.85 -5.04
CA VAL A 46 -2.71 1.57 -5.60
C VAL A 46 -1.58 0.54 -5.53
N GLN A 47 -1.91 -0.67 -5.13
CA GLN A 47 -0.97 -1.78 -5.06
C GLN A 47 -1.13 -2.70 -6.28
N ASP A 48 -0.02 -3.01 -6.95
CA ASP A 48 0.04 -4.04 -7.99
C ASP A 48 -0.21 -5.46 -7.43
N LEU A 49 0.16 -5.68 -6.16
CA LEU A 49 0.02 -6.96 -5.48
C LEU A 49 -0.94 -6.84 -4.29
N PRO A 50 -1.96 -7.71 -4.18
CA PRO A 50 -3.01 -7.61 -3.16
C PRO A 50 -2.52 -8.19 -1.82
N PHE A 51 -1.56 -7.52 -1.20
CA PHE A 51 -1.07 -7.87 0.14
C PHE A 51 -1.44 -6.78 1.13
N ASP A 52 -1.68 -7.17 2.38
CA ASP A 52 -1.67 -6.21 3.45
C ASP A 52 -0.23 -5.74 3.70
N LEU A 53 0.03 -4.45 3.45
CA LEU A 53 1.30 -3.80 3.70
C LEU A 53 1.22 -2.72 4.79
N SER A 54 0.06 -2.55 5.42
CA SER A 54 -0.20 -1.48 6.40
C SER A 54 0.73 -1.58 7.62
N GLU A 55 1.06 -2.80 8.05
CA GLU A 55 1.95 -3.04 9.18
C GLU A 55 3.45 -3.02 8.82
N THR A 56 3.82 -2.66 7.60
CA THR A 56 5.24 -2.64 7.21
C THR A 56 5.94 -1.40 7.74
N ALA A 57 7.25 -1.53 8.04
CA ALA A 57 8.05 -0.38 8.49
C ALA A 57 8.04 0.78 7.48
N ALA A 58 8.00 0.48 6.18
CA ALA A 58 7.91 1.51 5.14
C ALA A 58 6.57 2.26 5.18
N ALA A 59 5.47 1.57 5.47
CA ALA A 59 4.16 2.21 5.66
C ALA A 59 4.18 3.11 6.91
N GLN A 60 4.70 2.63 8.04
CA GLN A 60 4.81 3.41 9.27
C GLN A 60 5.71 4.65 9.11
N GLU A 61 6.84 4.53 8.41
CA GLU A 61 7.71 5.67 8.09
C GLU A 61 6.98 6.71 7.23
N LEU A 62 6.15 6.27 6.28
CA LEU A 62 5.33 7.18 5.48
C LEU A 62 4.24 7.86 6.32
N GLU A 63 3.55 7.13 7.19
CA GLU A 63 2.53 7.68 8.10
C GLU A 63 3.10 8.79 8.99
N ILE A 64 4.29 8.57 9.58
CA ILE A 64 4.98 9.58 10.37
C ILE A 64 5.27 10.84 9.54
N TRP A 65 5.71 10.65 8.29
CA TRP A 65 5.95 11.79 7.40
C TRP A 65 4.65 12.51 7.05
N LEU A 66 3.57 11.79 6.74
CA LEU A 66 2.25 12.36 6.46
C LEU A 66 1.71 13.17 7.65
N ASP A 67 1.85 12.64 8.87
CA ASP A 67 1.49 13.34 10.11
C ASP A 67 2.29 14.64 10.25
N SER A 68 3.59 14.61 9.95
CA SER A 68 4.47 15.79 10.05
C SER A 68 4.10 16.90 9.05
N GLU A 69 3.63 16.52 7.87
CA GLU A 69 3.16 17.41 6.81
C GLU A 69 1.66 17.77 6.94
N GLN A 70 0.97 17.24 7.97
CA GLN A 70 -0.45 17.47 8.27
C GLN A 70 -1.43 16.95 7.20
N PHE A 71 -1.05 15.93 6.44
CA PHE A 71 -1.97 15.24 5.54
C PHE A 71 -2.95 14.37 6.34
N HIS A 72 -4.17 14.22 5.82
CA HIS A 72 -5.09 13.21 6.32
C HIS A 72 -4.92 11.91 5.53
N TYR A 73 -4.96 10.75 6.19
CA TYR A 73 -4.88 9.47 5.50
C TYR A 73 -5.73 8.39 6.16
N ILE A 74 -6.18 7.43 5.35
CA ILE A 74 -6.91 6.24 5.80
C ILE A 74 -6.49 5.01 4.99
N TRP A 75 -6.52 3.84 5.62
CA TRP A 75 -6.41 2.57 4.92
C TRP A 75 -7.80 2.09 4.49
N ARG A 76 -8.07 2.13 3.19
CA ARG A 76 -9.35 1.69 2.61
C ARG A 76 -9.28 0.22 2.22
N PRO A 77 -10.28 -0.61 2.61
CA PRO A 77 -10.40 -1.96 2.08
C PRO A 77 -10.57 -1.95 0.56
N THR A 78 -9.78 -2.76 -0.13
CA THR A 78 -9.79 -2.93 -1.58
C THR A 78 -10.08 -4.37 -1.92
N LEU A 79 -11.12 -4.57 -2.72
CA LEU A 79 -11.54 -5.91 -3.12
C LEU A 79 -10.56 -6.47 -4.14
N ILE A 80 -10.13 -7.71 -3.94
CA ILE A 80 -9.42 -8.46 -4.96
C ILE A 80 -10.42 -8.77 -6.07
N GLU A 81 -10.09 -8.38 -7.31
CA GLU A 81 -10.89 -8.75 -8.48
C GLU A 81 -10.98 -10.28 -8.57
N GLN A 82 -12.20 -10.79 -8.57
CA GLN A 82 -12.44 -12.23 -8.55
C GLN A 82 -12.59 -12.75 -9.97
N ASP A 83 -12.02 -13.93 -10.21
CA ASP A 83 -12.34 -14.72 -11.40
C ASP A 83 -13.86 -15.03 -11.37
N PRO A 84 -14.64 -14.61 -12.40
CA PRO A 84 -16.08 -14.83 -12.46
C PRO A 84 -16.50 -16.30 -12.37
N LEU A 85 -15.57 -17.23 -12.64
CA LEU A 85 -15.81 -18.67 -12.62
C LEU A 85 -15.46 -19.34 -11.28
N ARG A 86 -14.91 -18.59 -10.31
CA ARG A 86 -14.61 -19.10 -8.95
C ARG A 86 -15.71 -18.74 -7.98
N ILE A 87 -15.94 -19.62 -6.99
CA ILE A 87 -16.84 -19.36 -5.86
C ILE A 87 -16.36 -18.09 -5.16
N ALA A 88 -17.26 -17.13 -4.97
CA ALA A 88 -16.91 -15.83 -4.45
C ALA A 88 -16.40 -15.92 -3.00
N THR A 89 -15.11 -15.66 -2.80
CA THR A 89 -14.49 -15.52 -1.47
C THR A 89 -14.13 -14.05 -1.29
N VAL A 90 -14.87 -13.29 -0.48
CA VAL A 90 -14.52 -11.88 -0.22
C VAL A 90 -13.11 -11.85 0.36
N THR A 91 -12.17 -11.36 -0.44
CA THR A 91 -10.78 -11.18 -0.08
C THR A 91 -10.46 -9.73 -0.35
N GLU A 92 -10.01 -9.04 0.69
CA GLU A 92 -9.71 -7.61 0.67
C GLU A 92 -8.27 -7.39 1.13
N TYR A 93 -7.69 -6.30 0.67
CA TYR A 93 -6.42 -5.78 1.14
C TYR A 93 -6.52 -4.26 1.31
N PRO A 94 -5.86 -3.67 2.32
CA PRO A 94 -5.92 -2.25 2.54
C PRO A 94 -5.03 -1.50 1.54
N GLU A 95 -5.53 -0.37 1.03
CA GLU A 95 -4.74 0.61 0.28
C GLU A 95 -4.79 1.97 0.97
N LEU A 96 -3.68 2.69 0.94
CA LEU A 96 -3.58 3.99 1.58
C LEU A 96 -4.20 5.07 0.70
N GLU A 97 -5.18 5.81 1.22
CA GLU A 97 -5.69 7.02 0.61
C GLU A 97 -5.25 8.22 1.44
N ILE A 98 -4.67 9.21 0.77
CA ILE A 98 -4.13 10.44 1.35
C ILE A 98 -4.95 11.60 0.82
N SER A 99 -5.37 12.52 1.70
CA SER A 99 -6.17 13.71 1.37
C SER A 99 -5.53 14.97 1.95
N TRP A 100 -5.75 16.10 1.27
CA TRP A 100 -5.23 17.43 1.61
C TRP A 100 -6.30 18.52 1.48
#